data_AF-A0A0C2MRU8-F1
#
_entry.id   AF-A0A0C2MRU8-F1
#
_cell.length_a   1.000
_cell.length_b   1.000
_cell.length_c   1.000
_cell.angle_alpha   90.00
_cell.angle_beta   90.00
_cell.angle_gamma   90.00
#
_symmetry.space_group_name_H-M   'P 1'
#
loop_
_entity.id
_entity.type
_entity.pdbx_description
1 polymer ?
#
loop_
_entity_poly.entity_id
_entity_poly.type
_entity_poly.pdbx_seq_one_letter_code
_entity_poly.pdbx_strand_id
1 'polypeptide(L)'
;MGNDPTSTSFVQLFLNIIRTENAVDDYNPNKLLKSIEYCIRDEDNKVLFINENGLCNFINYFLNGKIISKDRFGNVCESVYDLQNENVRLIHGNLTNSVSQLMAKFIFSKDENILSILKNEL
;
A
#
# COMPACT_ATOMS: atom_id res chain seq x y z
N MET A 1 13.84 -19.57 -0.54
CA MET A 1 14.00 -18.81 0.71
C MET A 1 12.70 -19.02 1.47
N GLY A 2 12.73 -19.58 2.68
CA GLY A 2 11.53 -20.13 3.32
C GLY A 2 10.54 -19.04 3.74
N ASN A 3 9.28 -19.21 3.36
CA ASN A 3 8.15 -18.41 3.81
C ASN A 3 8.12 -18.42 5.35
N ASP A 4 8.16 -17.24 5.99
CA ASP A 4 7.92 -17.13 7.42
C ASP A 4 6.42 -16.94 7.66
N PRO A 5 5.68 -17.98 8.09
CA PRO A 5 4.24 -17.91 8.29
C PRO A 5 3.81 -16.84 9.31
N THR A 6 4.75 -16.41 10.17
CA THR A 6 4.53 -15.36 11.17
C THR A 6 4.39 -13.98 10.51
N SER A 7 5.19 -13.72 9.48
CA SER A 7 5.19 -12.46 8.72
C SER A 7 3.89 -12.30 7.93
N THR A 8 3.44 -13.36 7.25
CA THR A 8 2.17 -13.36 6.50
C THR A 8 0.96 -13.11 7.39
N SER A 9 0.91 -13.75 8.57
CA SER A 9 -0.18 -13.56 9.53
C SER A 9 -0.26 -12.11 10.04
N PHE A 10 0.90 -11.49 10.29
CA PHE A 10 0.97 -10.06 10.64
C PHE A 10 0.46 -9.18 9.50
N VAL A 11 0.90 -9.42 8.26
CA VAL A 11 0.46 -8.66 7.09
C VAL A 11 -1.04 -8.74 6.90
N GLN A 12 -1.64 -9.94 7.00
CA GLN A 12 -3.10 -10.11 6.90
C GLN A 12 -3.85 -9.33 8.00
N LEU A 13 -3.40 -9.42 9.25
CA LEU A 13 -4.00 -8.66 10.35
C LEU A 13 -3.88 -7.14 10.10
N PHE A 14 -2.71 -6.69 9.68
CA PHE A 14 -2.45 -5.29 9.37
C PHE A 14 -3.35 -4.77 8.24
N LEU A 15 -3.46 -5.51 7.14
CA LEU A 15 -4.32 -5.18 6.00
C LEU A 15 -5.80 -5.08 6.43
N ASN A 16 -6.25 -5.98 7.30
CA ASN A 16 -7.60 -5.91 7.86
C ASN A 16 -7.85 -4.65 8.70
N ILE A 17 -6.85 -4.21 9.48
CA ILE A 17 -6.95 -2.99 10.30
C ILE A 17 -7.06 -1.75 9.41
N ILE A 18 -6.13 -1.58 8.46
CA ILE A 18 -6.09 -0.37 7.62
C ILE A 18 -7.24 -0.29 6.60
N ARG A 19 -7.96 -1.40 6.39
CA ARG A 19 -9.19 -1.43 5.59
C ARG A 19 -10.38 -0.78 6.31
N THR A 20 -10.32 -0.65 7.64
CA THR A 20 -11.40 0.00 8.41
C THR A 20 -11.31 1.52 8.29
N GLU A 21 -12.46 2.21 8.27
CA GLU A 21 -12.51 3.68 8.14
C GLU A 21 -12.14 4.42 9.43
N ASN A 22 -11.97 3.70 10.54
CA ASN A 22 -11.65 4.26 11.85
C ASN A 22 -10.13 4.36 12.03
N ALA A 23 -9.56 5.44 11.47
CA ALA A 23 -8.16 5.75 11.69
C ALA A 23 -7.85 5.82 13.19
N VAL A 24 -6.85 5.05 13.64
CA VAL A 24 -6.32 5.18 15.00
C VAL A 24 -5.30 6.32 15.01
N ASP A 25 -5.65 7.39 15.73
CA ASP A 25 -4.91 8.66 15.73
C ASP A 25 -3.52 8.58 16.35
N ASP A 26 -3.17 7.52 17.09
CA ASP A 26 -1.93 7.50 17.88
C ASP A 26 -0.69 6.84 17.21
N TYR A 27 -0.84 6.25 16.02
CA TYR A 27 0.28 5.56 15.36
C TYR A 27 1.10 6.42 14.40
N ASN A 28 2.43 6.33 14.47
CA ASN A 28 3.33 7.00 13.52
C ASN A 28 3.42 6.21 12.20
N PRO A 29 2.90 6.74 11.07
CA PRO A 29 2.88 6.02 9.80
C PRO A 29 4.28 5.75 9.23
N ASN A 30 5.28 6.58 9.53
CA ASN A 30 6.66 6.35 9.07
C ASN A 30 7.31 5.13 9.75
N LYS A 31 6.92 4.82 10.99
CA LYS A 31 7.37 3.59 11.66
C LYS A 31 6.71 2.36 11.02
N LEU A 32 5.42 2.45 10.69
CA LEU A 32 4.70 1.38 10.02
C LEU A 32 5.22 1.13 8.60
N LEU A 33 5.54 2.19 7.85
CA LEU A 33 6.20 2.04 6.55
C LEU A 33 7.52 1.29 6.64
N LYS A 34 8.32 1.56 7.68
CA LYS A 34 9.54 0.77 7.93
C LYS A 34 9.24 -0.71 8.13
N SER A 35 8.19 -1.05 8.87
CA SER A 35 7.79 -2.45 9.06
C SER A 35 7.34 -3.09 7.74
N ILE A 36 6.57 -2.36 6.93
CA ILE A 36 6.15 -2.80 5.61
C ILE A 36 7.36 -3.11 4.72
N GLU A 37 8.38 -2.22 4.68
CA GLU A 37 9.63 -2.46 3.93
C GLU A 37 10.31 -3.80 4.27
N TYR A 38 10.22 -4.25 5.52
CA TYR A 38 10.73 -5.57 5.90
C TYR A 38 9.81 -6.70 5.46
N CYS A 39 8.48 -6.54 5.61
CA CYS A 39 7.50 -7.55 5.24
C CYS A 39 7.49 -7.84 3.73
N ILE A 40 7.64 -6.81 2.89
CA ILE A 40 7.57 -6.93 1.43
C ILE A 40 8.86 -7.51 0.81
N ARG A 41 9.86 -7.88 1.62
CA ARG A 41 10.98 -8.69 1.14
C ARG A 41 10.55 -10.11 0.78
N ASP A 42 9.41 -10.54 1.33
CA ASP A 42 8.72 -11.77 0.96
C ASP A 42 7.74 -11.47 -0.18
N GLU A 43 7.86 -12.20 -1.28
CA GLU A 43 7.00 -12.05 -2.47
C GLU A 43 5.53 -12.35 -2.15
N ASP A 44 5.24 -13.32 -1.29
CA ASP A 44 3.85 -13.66 -0.92
C ASP A 44 3.18 -12.48 -0.21
N ASN A 45 3.94 -11.73 0.59
CA ASN A 45 3.45 -10.52 1.24
C ASN A 45 3.20 -9.40 0.23
N LYS A 46 4.07 -9.23 -0.77
CA LYS A 46 3.81 -8.26 -1.86
C LYS A 46 2.50 -8.59 -2.57
N VAL A 47 2.28 -9.86 -2.92
CA VAL A 47 1.04 -10.34 -3.54
C VAL A 47 -0.18 -10.00 -2.66
N LEU A 48 -0.09 -10.24 -1.34
CA LEU A 48 -1.16 -9.86 -0.40
C LEU A 48 -1.42 -8.36 -0.36
N PHE A 49 -0.36 -7.53 -0.30
CA PHE A 49 -0.49 -6.08 -0.34
C PHE A 49 -1.21 -5.60 -1.59
N ILE A 50 -0.95 -6.21 -2.75
CA ILE A 50 -1.59 -5.79 -3.99
C ILE A 50 -3.04 -6.27 -4.04
N ASN A 51 -3.29 -7.54 -3.72
CA ASN A 51 -4.63 -8.12 -3.76
C ASN A 51 -5.62 -7.41 -2.84
N GLU A 52 -5.16 -6.94 -1.67
CA GLU A 52 -5.98 -6.24 -0.69
C GLU A 52 -5.95 -4.71 -0.83
N ASN A 53 -5.38 -4.17 -1.92
CA ASN A 53 -5.18 -2.72 -2.11
C ASN A 53 -4.47 -2.05 -0.91
N GLY A 54 -3.54 -2.77 -0.28
CA GLY A 54 -2.97 -2.44 1.03
C GLY A 54 -2.32 -1.06 1.10
N LEU A 55 -1.56 -0.66 0.07
CA LEU A 55 -0.93 0.68 0.06
C LEU A 55 -1.95 1.81 -0.14
N CYS A 56 -3.03 1.56 -0.88
CA CYS A 56 -4.12 2.53 -1.02
C CYS A 56 -4.88 2.70 0.30
N ASN A 57 -5.20 1.57 0.95
CA ASN A 57 -5.83 1.56 2.27
C ASN A 57 -4.93 2.23 3.31
N PHE A 58 -3.61 2.02 3.24
CA PHE A 58 -2.64 2.68 4.10
C PHE A 58 -2.70 4.21 3.97
N ILE A 59 -2.64 4.74 2.74
CA ILE A 59 -2.76 6.18 2.51
C ILE A 59 -4.10 6.68 3.06
N ASN A 60 -5.21 6.05 2.71
CA ASN A 60 -6.54 6.45 3.16
C ASN A 60 -6.66 6.48 4.69
N TYR A 61 -6.12 5.47 5.37
CA TYR A 61 -6.17 5.34 6.81
C TYR A 61 -5.34 6.42 7.54
N PHE A 62 -4.26 6.92 6.90
CA PHE A 62 -3.35 7.90 7.52
C PHE A 62 -3.42 9.32 6.93
N LEU A 63 -4.21 9.55 5.88
CA LEU A 63 -4.35 10.83 5.17
C LEU A 63 -4.88 11.97 6.05
N ASN A 64 -5.67 11.67 7.09
CA ASN A 64 -6.36 12.67 7.91
C ASN A 64 -5.49 13.44 8.93
N GLY A 65 -4.20 13.62 8.66
CA GLY A 65 -3.38 14.57 9.45
C GLY A 65 -1.97 14.14 9.80
N LYS A 66 -1.46 13.03 9.23
CA LYS A 66 -0.10 12.56 9.53
C LYS A 66 0.83 12.75 8.34
N ILE A 67 2.01 13.30 8.62
CA ILE A 67 3.07 13.50 7.62
C ILE A 67 3.70 12.15 7.31
N ILE A 68 3.45 11.66 6.10
CA ILE A 68 4.12 10.50 5.51
C ILE A 68 5.26 11.01 4.64
N SER A 69 6.45 10.44 4.77
CA SER A 69 7.55 10.72 3.84
C SER A 69 7.18 10.24 2.44
N LYS A 70 7.05 11.18 1.50
CA LYS A 70 6.72 10.89 0.08
C LYS A 70 7.74 9.96 -0.55
N ASP A 71 9.03 10.27 -0.40
CA ASP A 71 10.12 9.46 -0.98
C ASP A 71 10.11 8.03 -0.45
N ARG A 72 9.93 7.87 0.86
CA ARG A 72 9.87 6.55 1.48
C ARG A 72 8.65 5.76 1.01
N PHE A 73 7.50 6.43 0.94
CA PHE A 73 6.28 5.80 0.46
C PHE A 73 6.41 5.37 -1.01
N GLY A 74 7.02 6.21 -1.85
CA GLY A 74 7.35 5.88 -3.24
C GLY A 74 8.21 4.63 -3.35
N ASN A 75 9.31 4.56 -2.60
CA ASN A 75 10.18 3.38 -2.59
C ASN A 75 9.44 2.10 -2.16
N VAL A 76 8.50 2.20 -1.21
CA VAL A 76 7.66 1.07 -0.79
C VAL A 76 6.70 0.65 -1.89
N CYS A 77 6.06 1.61 -2.57
CA CYS A 77 5.22 1.34 -3.74
C CYS A 77 6.02 0.59 -4.81
N GLU A 78 7.14 1.15 -5.25
CA GLU A 78 8.02 0.53 -6.25
C GLU A 78 8.39 -0.89 -5.85
N SER A 79 8.82 -1.09 -4.60
CA SER A 79 9.23 -2.42 -4.12
C SER A 79 8.08 -3.43 -4.05
N VAL A 80 6.84 -2.99 -3.79
CA VAL A 80 5.66 -3.88 -3.79
C VAL A 80 5.29 -4.29 -5.21
N TYR A 81 5.36 -3.37 -6.17
CA TYR A 81 5.00 -3.64 -7.56
C TYR A 81 6.14 -4.26 -8.39
N ASP A 82 7.38 -4.23 -7.89
CA ASP A 82 8.52 -4.96 -8.44
C ASP A 82 8.40 -6.47 -8.13
N LEU A 83 7.52 -7.14 -8.88
CA LEU A 83 7.27 -8.57 -8.81
C LEU A 83 7.93 -9.32 -9.96
N GLN A 84 8.40 -10.52 -9.66
CA GLN A 84 8.89 -11.43 -10.70
C GLN A 84 7.74 -11.90 -11.61
N ASN A 85 8.05 -12.15 -12.89
CA ASN A 85 7.09 -12.38 -13.99
C ASN A 85 5.98 -13.41 -13.72
N GLU A 86 6.21 -14.42 -12.86
CA GLU A 86 5.22 -15.45 -12.54
C GLU A 86 4.07 -14.91 -11.67
N ASN A 87 4.36 -13.95 -10.79
CA ASN A 87 3.38 -13.34 -9.87
C ASN A 87 2.54 -12.26 -10.56
N VAL A 88 3.09 -11.57 -11.57
CA VAL A 88 2.41 -10.50 -12.32
C VAL A 88 1.11 -10.98 -12.97
N ARG A 89 1.07 -12.23 -13.44
CA ARG A 89 -0.13 -12.83 -14.06
C ARG A 89 -1.28 -13.01 -13.09
N LEU A 90 -1.00 -13.22 -11.81
CA LEU A 90 -2.02 -13.44 -10.77
C LEU A 90 -2.71 -12.14 -10.32
N ILE A 91 -2.10 -11.00 -10.63
CA ILE A 91 -2.44 -9.71 -10.01
C ILE A 91 -3.16 -8.75 -10.95
N HIS A 92 -3.12 -9.01 -12.25
CA HIS A 92 -3.60 -8.09 -13.30
C HIS A 92 -5.06 -7.65 -13.11
N GLY A 93 -5.93 -8.52 -12.57
CA GLY A 93 -7.33 -8.18 -12.30
C GLY A 93 -7.52 -7.21 -11.12
N ASN A 94 -6.63 -7.24 -10.12
CA ASN A 94 -6.75 -6.42 -8.91
C ASN A 94 -6.12 -5.03 -9.09
N LEU A 95 -5.04 -4.93 -9.88
CA LEU A 95 -4.36 -3.66 -10.15
C LEU A 95 -5.28 -2.61 -10.78
N THR A 96 -6.10 -3.02 -11.75
CA THR A 96 -7.06 -2.12 -12.42
C THR A 96 -8.08 -1.55 -11.43
N ASN A 97 -8.51 -2.34 -10.45
CA ASN A 97 -9.44 -1.89 -9.42
C ASN A 97 -8.77 -0.91 -8.45
N SER A 98 -7.52 -1.14 -8.03
CA SER A 98 -6.76 -0.23 -7.16
C SER A 98 -6.58 1.14 -7.83
N VAL A 99 -6.16 1.15 -9.10
CA VAL A 99 -5.96 2.37 -9.88
C VAL A 99 -7.29 3.11 -10.09
N SER A 100 -8.36 2.40 -10.38
CA SER A 100 -9.69 2.99 -10.57
C SER A 100 -10.24 3.60 -9.27
N GLN A 101 -9.99 2.98 -8.11
CA GLN A 101 -10.37 3.53 -6.81
C GLN A 101 -9.55 4.76 -6.43
N LEU A 102 -8.25 4.77 -6.71
CA LEU A 102 -7.37 5.93 -6.56
C LEU A 102 -7.83 7.09 -7.45
N MET A 103 -8.10 6.82 -8.74
CA MET A 103 -8.60 7.81 -9.68
C MET A 103 -9.98 8.35 -9.30
N ALA A 104 -10.90 7.49 -8.86
CA ALA A 104 -12.23 7.92 -8.40
C ALA A 104 -12.12 8.84 -7.18
N LYS A 105 -11.34 8.45 -6.15
CA LYS A 105 -11.11 9.30 -4.97
C LYS A 105 -10.41 10.61 -5.33
N PHE A 106 -9.51 10.58 -6.30
CA PHE A 106 -8.87 11.79 -6.82
C PHE A 106 -9.87 12.73 -7.52
N ILE A 107 -10.74 12.20 -8.39
CA ILE A 107 -11.79 12.95 -9.10
C ILE A 107 -12.79 13.58 -8.11
N PHE A 108 -13.12 12.87 -7.02
CA PHE A 108 -14.11 13.33 -6.05
C PHE A 108 -13.55 14.23 -4.92
N SER A 109 -12.27 14.10 -4.54
CA SER A 109 -11.70 14.85 -3.40
C SER A 109 -11.07 16.20 -3.75
N LYS A 110 -10.73 16.47 -5.03
CA LYS A 110 -9.92 17.65 -5.44
C LYS A 110 -8.64 17.84 -4.59
N ASP A 111 -8.11 16.78 -4.01
CA ASP A 111 -6.96 16.87 -3.10
C ASP A 111 -5.65 16.99 -3.90
N GLU A 112 -5.13 18.21 -4.01
CA GLU A 112 -3.94 18.53 -4.82
C GLU A 112 -2.67 17.76 -4.37
N ASN A 113 -2.66 17.25 -3.14
CA ASN A 113 -1.54 16.45 -2.63
C ASN A 113 -1.39 15.12 -3.37
N ILE A 114 -2.50 14.46 -3.75
CA ILE A 114 -2.49 13.20 -4.52
C ILE A 114 -2.05 13.46 -5.97
N LEU A 115 -2.41 14.63 -6.51
CA LEU A 115 -2.03 15.12 -7.83
C LEU A 115 -0.51 15.24 -8.01
N SER A 116 0.21 15.61 -6.94
CA SER A 116 1.67 15.71 -6.96
C SER A 116 2.39 14.35 -7.01
N ILE A 117 1.71 13.27 -6.60
CA ILE A 117 2.28 11.92 -6.57
C ILE A 117 2.09 11.24 -7.93
N LEU A 118 0.93 11.42 -8.58
CA LEU A 118 0.61 10.77 -9.86
C LEU A 118 1.30 11.41 -11.08
N LYS A 119 1.67 12.70 -11.01
CA LYS A 119 2.32 13.40 -12.13
C LYS A 119 3.76 12.99 -12.42
N ASN A 120 4.40 12.21 -11.54
CA ASN A 120 5.77 11.74 -11.72
C ASN A 120 5.85 10.33 -12.33
N GLU A 121 4.70 9.69 -12.59
CA GLU A 121 4.58 8.30 -13.06
C GLU A 121 3.98 8.20 -14.48
N LEU A 122 3.79 9.35 -15.17
CA LEU A 122 3.40 9.46 -16.59
C LEU A 122 4.47 10.23 -17.37
#